data_AF-A0A965C9V0-F1
#
_entry.id   AF-A0A965C9V0-F1
#
_cell.length_a   1.000
_cell.length_b   1.000
_cell.length_c   1.000
_cell.angle_alpha   90.00
_cell.angle_beta   90.00
_cell.angle_gamma   90.00
#
_symmetry.space_group_name_H-M   'P 1'
#
loop_
_entity.id
_entity.type
_entity.pdbx_description
1 polymer ?
#
loop_
_entity_poly.entity_id
_entity_poly.type
_entity_poly.pdbx_seq_one_letter_code
_entity_poly.pdbx_strand_id
1 'polypeptide(L)'
;MIVQTVHEILNPFDVEVKELGYGVALFMIVGSIHSNPQFIVRFYNTGILRTVDQNDLQVYGNPTAGESLKPQTNDKRSSENRSCL
;
A
#
# COMPACT_ATOMS: atom_id res chain seq x y z
N MET A 1 -25.40 9.55 13.60
CA MET A 1 -24.57 8.42 14.04
C MET A 1 -23.61 8.11 12.91
N ILE A 2 -22.30 8.32 13.11
CA ILE A 2 -21.29 7.93 12.13
C ILE A 2 -21.01 6.45 12.40
N VAL A 3 -21.37 5.59 11.45
CA VAL A 3 -21.10 4.16 11.52
C VAL A 3 -19.82 3.92 10.74
N GLN A 4 -18.83 3.33 11.39
CA GLN A 4 -17.60 2.88 10.75
C GLN A 4 -17.68 1.36 10.62
N THR A 5 -17.38 0.84 9.44
CA THR A 5 -17.29 -0.60 9.21
C THR A 5 -15.84 -1.02 9.01
N VAL A 6 -15.51 -2.20 9.53
CA VAL A 6 -14.21 -2.85 9.30
C VAL A 6 -14.50 -4.13 8.54
N HIS A 7 -13.87 -4.27 7.39
CA HIS A 7 -13.99 -5.42 6.51
C HIS A 7 -12.67 -6.19 6.50
N GLU A 8 -12.72 -7.46 6.84
CA GLU A 8 -11.59 -8.37 6.64
C GLU A 8 -11.39 -8.66 5.16
N ILE A 9 -10.14 -8.68 4.71
CA ILE A 9 -9.77 -9.00 3.35
C ILE A 9 -9.47 -10.50 3.30
N LEU A 10 -10.41 -11.28 2.73
CA LEU A 10 -10.32 -12.74 2.67
C LEU A 10 -9.04 -13.24 1.96
N ASN A 11 -8.61 -12.53 0.92
CA ASN A 11 -7.37 -12.79 0.19
C ASN A 11 -6.47 -11.57 0.35
N PRO A 12 -5.65 -11.52 1.42
CA PRO A 12 -4.74 -10.39 1.66
C PRO A 12 -3.85 -10.15 0.44
N PHE A 13 -3.61 -8.88 0.13
CA PHE A 13 -2.83 -8.47 -1.03
C PHE A 13 -1.63 -7.62 -0.62
N ASP A 14 -0.63 -7.63 -1.48
CA ASP A 14 0.62 -6.93 -1.25
C ASP A 14 0.49 -5.45 -1.57
N VAL A 15 1.02 -4.63 -0.66
CA VAL A 15 0.91 -3.18 -0.71
C VAL A 15 2.23 -2.51 -0.39
N GLU A 16 2.48 -1.39 -1.05
CA GLU A 16 3.60 -0.51 -0.78
C GLU A 16 3.00 0.73 -0.14
N VAL A 17 3.47 1.03 1.06
CA VAL A 17 3.07 2.23 1.78
C VAL A 17 4.15 3.27 1.57
N LYS A 18 3.75 4.43 1.08
CA LYS A 18 4.64 5.56 0.84
C LYS A 18 5.50 5.83 2.09
N GLU A 19 6.81 5.90 1.90
CA GLU A 19 7.83 6.16 2.95
C GLU A 19 7.97 5.09 4.06
N LEU A 20 7.07 4.09 4.14
CA LEU A 20 7.11 3.03 5.15
C LEU A 20 7.53 1.66 4.59
N GLY A 21 7.33 1.44 3.28
CA GLY A 21 7.77 0.25 2.56
C GLY A 21 6.68 -0.81 2.39
N TYR A 22 7.11 -2.06 2.19
CA TYR A 22 6.26 -3.16 1.76
C TYR A 22 5.53 -3.87 2.91
N GLY A 23 4.29 -4.27 2.66
CA GLY A 23 3.47 -5.03 3.59
C GLY A 23 2.29 -5.74 2.94
N VAL A 24 1.43 -6.28 3.78
CA VAL A 24 0.18 -6.96 3.39
C VAL A 24 -1.02 -6.25 4.00
N ALA A 25 -2.03 -5.96 3.19
CA ALA A 25 -3.29 -5.40 3.65
C ALA A 25 -4.21 -6.51 4.18
N LEU A 26 -4.65 -6.37 5.43
CA LEU A 26 -5.46 -7.39 6.13
C LEU A 26 -6.91 -6.96 6.31
N PHE A 27 -7.13 -5.67 6.57
CA PHE A 27 -8.46 -5.11 6.77
C PHE A 27 -8.61 -3.80 6.02
N MET A 28 -9.84 -3.50 5.63
CA MET A 28 -10.27 -2.20 5.11
C MET A 28 -11.26 -1.58 6.09
N ILE A 29 -10.99 -0.35 6.48
CA ILE A 29 -11.84 0.49 7.31
C ILE A 29 -12.56 1.46 6.37
N VAL A 30 -13.88 1.31 6.28
CA VAL A 30 -14.71 2.21 5.48
C VAL A 30 -15.58 2.99 6.45
N GLY A 31 -15.44 4.31 6.44
CA GLY A 31 -16.32 5.19 7.20
C GLY A 31 -17.56 5.51 6.39
N SER A 32 -17.58 6.72 5.84
CA SER A 32 -18.66 7.28 5.02
C SER A 32 -18.34 7.20 3.53
N ILE A 33 -19.37 7.33 2.67
CA ILE A 33 -19.21 7.50 1.21
C ILE A 33 -18.35 8.72 0.82
N HIS A 34 -18.13 9.64 1.75
CA HIS A 34 -17.33 10.86 1.55
C HIS A 34 -15.91 10.75 2.11
N SER A 35 -15.55 9.63 2.75
CA SER A 35 -14.24 9.43 3.37
C SER A 35 -13.41 8.45 2.55
N ASN A 36 -12.11 8.72 2.48
CA ASN A 36 -11.19 7.73 1.94
C ASN A 36 -11.16 6.51 2.86
N PRO A 37 -11.23 5.29 2.31
CA PRO A 37 -11.02 4.09 3.09
C PRO A 37 -9.58 4.05 3.62
N GLN A 38 -9.44 3.48 4.80
CA GLN A 38 -8.13 3.22 5.40
C GLN A 38 -7.90 1.72 5.43
N PHE A 39 -6.64 1.30 5.48
CA PHE A 39 -6.24 -0.09 5.48
C PHE A 39 -5.41 -0.42 6.71
N ILE A 40 -5.63 -1.58 7.29
CA ILE A 40 -4.72 -2.13 8.29
C ILE A 40 -3.68 -2.97 7.56
N VAL A 41 -2.45 -2.48 7.55
CA VAL A 41 -1.31 -3.08 6.84
C VAL A 41 -0.32 -3.65 7.85
N ARG A 42 0.13 -4.88 7.61
CA ARG A 42 1.25 -5.49 8.33
C ARG A 42 2.52 -5.38 7.48
N PHE A 43 3.54 -4.70 8.00
CA PHE A 43 4.82 -4.54 7.30
C PHE A 43 5.67 -5.80 7.35
N TYR A 44 6.30 -6.16 6.23
CA TYR A 44 7.10 -7.38 6.13
C TYR A 44 8.40 -7.33 6.93
N ASN A 45 9.06 -6.18 6.94
CA ASN A 45 10.35 -5.99 7.60
C ASN A 45 10.26 -5.96 9.13
N THR A 46 9.17 -5.44 9.68
CA THR A 46 9.01 -5.17 11.12
C THR A 46 7.93 -6.02 11.77
N GLY A 47 6.98 -6.55 11.00
CA GLY A 47 5.78 -7.22 11.50
C GLY A 47 4.77 -6.29 12.17
N ILE A 48 5.04 -4.97 12.23
CA ILE A 48 4.18 -3.98 12.87
C ILE A 48 2.92 -3.78 12.03
N LEU A 49 1.78 -3.64 12.72
CA LEU A 49 0.50 -3.24 12.13
C LEU A 49 0.37 -1.72 12.17
N ARG A 50 -0.05 -1.11 11.05
CA ARG A 50 -0.45 0.30 11.02
C ARG A 50 -1.72 0.49 10.20
N THR A 51 -2.46 1.53 10.57
CA THR A 51 -3.53 2.09 9.73
C THR A 51 -2.90 3.02 8.69
N VAL A 52 -3.27 2.83 7.43
CA VAL A 52 -2.72 3.53 6.28
C VAL A 52 -3.87 4.10 5.44
N ASP A 53 -3.76 5.35 4.99
CA ASP A 53 -4.76 5.96 4.11
C ASP A 53 -4.65 5.39 2.69
N GLN A 54 -5.77 5.30 1.97
CA GLN A 54 -5.77 4.87 0.56
C GLN A 54 -4.78 5.69 -0.29
N ASN A 55 -4.64 6.99 -0.04
CA ASN A 55 -3.77 7.85 -0.85
C ASN A 55 -2.28 7.51 -0.72
N ASP A 56 -1.90 6.88 0.40
CA ASP A 56 -0.51 6.51 0.68
C ASP A 56 -0.21 5.05 0.34
N LEU A 57 -1.20 4.33 -0.20
CA LEU A 57 -1.14 2.90 -0.45
C LEU A 57 -1.15 2.61 -1.94
N GLN A 58 -0.13 1.89 -2.40
CA GLN A 58 -0.08 1.33 -3.75
C GLN A 58 -0.25 -0.18 -3.68
N VAL A 59 -1.35 -0.69 -4.26
CA VAL A 59 -1.55 -2.13 -4.43
C VAL A 59 -0.74 -2.57 -5.63
N TYR A 60 0.24 -3.42 -5.41
CA TYR A 60 1.04 -3.96 -6.50
C TYR A 60 0.80 -5.44 -6.74
N GLY A 61 -0.07 -6.14 -6.02
CA GLY A 61 -0.42 -7.48 -6.46
C GLY A 61 -1.25 -8.33 -5.52
N ASN A 62 -1.94 -9.31 -6.12
CA ASN A 62 -2.46 -10.46 -5.39
C ASN A 62 -1.37 -11.55 -5.40
N PRO A 63 -0.71 -11.87 -4.27
CA PRO A 63 0.31 -12.92 -4.21
C PRO A 63 -0.23 -14.28 -4.65
N THR A 64 -1.55 -14.50 -4.60
CA THR A 64 -2.22 -15.71 -5.07
C THR A 64 -2.22 -15.86 -6.60
N ALA A 65 -1.93 -14.80 -7.36
CA ALA A 65 -1.89 -14.84 -8.83
C ALA A 65 -0.58 -15.42 -9.38
N GLY A 66 0.46 -15.60 -8.55
CA GLY A 66 1.75 -16.15 -8.98
C GLY A 66 2.60 -15.22 -9.86
N GLU A 67 2.15 -13.97 -10.08
CA GLU A 67 2.87 -12.99 -10.88
C GLU A 67 3.80 -12.14 -10.02
N SER A 68 5.07 -12.03 -10.43
CA SER A 68 6.03 -11.14 -9.77
C SER A 68 5.73 -9.71 -10.19
N LEU A 69 4.94 -9.02 -9.38
CA LEU A 69 4.59 -7.64 -9.64
C LEU A 69 5.62 -6.73 -8.98
N LYS A 70 6.51 -6.21 -9.82
CA LYS A 70 7.54 -5.26 -9.40
C LYS A 70 6.87 -3.91 -9.11
N PRO A 71 7.18 -3.27 -7.98
CA PRO A 71 6.79 -1.90 -7.72
C PRO A 71 7.17 -1.03 -8.91
N GLN A 72 6.22 -0.25 -9.45
CA GLN A 72 6.57 0.81 -10.38
C GLN A 72 7.17 1.96 -9.57
N THR A 73 8.42 1.79 -9.10
CA THR A 73 9.21 2.92 -8.65
C THR A 73 9.33 3.86 -9.85
N ASN A 74 8.66 5.00 -9.78
CA ASN A 74 8.95 6.11 -10.67
C ASN A 74 10.34 6.66 -10.31
N ASP A 75 11.40 5.93 -10.64
CA ASP A 75 12.77 6.39 -10.60
C ASP A 75 12.97 7.42 -11.72
N LYS A 76 12.46 8.63 -11.50
CA LYS A 76 12.84 9.84 -12.26
C LYS A 76 14.03 10.56 -11.61
N ARG A 77 15.02 9.82 -11.09
CA ARG A 77 16.27 10.40 -10.58
C ARG A 77 17.47 9.45 -10.74
N SER A 78 17.97 9.21 -11.95
CA SER A 78 19.43 9.03 -12.19
C SER A 78 19.82 8.86 -13.66
N SER A 79 19.50 9.82 -14.53
CA SER A 79 20.20 10.04 -15.80
C SER A 79 19.67 11.37 -16.30
N GLU A 80 20.34 12.51 -16.19
CA GLU A 80 21.61 12.84 -16.84
C GLU A 80 22.23 14.03 -16.09
N ASN A 81 23.24 13.77 -15.25
CA ASN A 81 24.19 14.80 -14.82
C ASN A 81 25.59 14.26 -15.11
N ARG A 82 25.91 14.06 -16.39
CA ARG A 82 27.29 13.90 -16.88
C ARG A 82 27.42 14.46 -18.30
N SER A 83 27.60 15.77 -18.38
CA SER A 83 28.50 16.37 -19.36
C SER A 83 28.94 17.71 -18.80
N CYS A 84 29.99 17.68 -17.95
CA CYS A 84 30.79 18.87 -17.72
C CYS A 84 31.50 19.20 -19.03
N LEU A 85 31.47 20.48 -19.38
CA LEU A 85 32.34 21.14 -20.35
C LEU A 85 33.82 20.79 -20.13
#